data_AF-A0A9Q0DP92-F1
#
_entry.id   AF-A0A9Q0DP92-F1
#
_cell.length_a   1.000
_cell.length_b   1.000
_cell.length_c   1.000
_cell.angle_alpha   90.00
_cell.angle_beta   90.00
_cell.angle_gamma   90.00
#
_symmetry.space_group_name_H-M   'P 1'
#
loop_
_entity.id
_entity.type
_entity.pdbx_description
1 polymer ?
#
loop_
_entity_poly.entity_id
_entity_poly.type
_entity_poly.pdbx_seq_one_letter_code
_entity_poly.pdbx_strand_id
1 'polypeptide(L)'
;MYYLSDSYGHIDPGMKPFWHLGGVASSFVMLKESSENTLYNMAQVVNVTQLETENNQLRFNYDVLLHEMVSQEMIHWKLLATWSPEEGVKASQMELLPKCHHCEPPQNH
;
A
#
# COMPACT_ATOMS: atom_id res chain seq x y z
N MET A 1 -4.36 -12.59 10.37
CA MET A 1 -3.82 -11.21 10.23
C MET A 1 -4.90 -10.41 9.53
N TYR A 2 -5.41 -9.33 10.13
CA TYR A 2 -6.54 -8.58 9.55
C TYR A 2 -6.02 -7.62 8.48
N TYR A 3 -6.42 -7.84 7.22
CA TYR A 3 -6.18 -6.92 6.12
C TYR A 3 -7.11 -5.71 6.21
N LEU A 4 -6.72 -4.55 5.65
CA LEU A 4 -7.61 -3.38 5.66
C LEU A 4 -8.85 -3.59 4.78
N SER A 5 -8.70 -4.28 3.66
CA SER A 5 -9.82 -4.81 2.88
C SER A 5 -9.80 -6.33 2.96
N ASP A 6 -10.94 -6.93 3.34
CA ASP A 6 -11.09 -8.38 3.35
C ASP A 6 -11.20 -8.96 1.92
N SER A 7 -11.31 -10.28 1.82
CA SER A 7 -11.42 -10.97 0.52
C SER A 7 -12.69 -10.66 -0.27
N TYR A 8 -13.68 -10.00 0.34
CA TYR A 8 -14.91 -9.55 -0.31
C TYR A 8 -14.86 -8.05 -0.64
N GLY A 9 -13.74 -7.37 -0.35
CA GLY A 9 -13.56 -5.94 -0.56
C GLY A 9 -14.22 -5.07 0.52
N HIS A 10 -14.65 -5.66 1.64
CA HIS A 10 -15.17 -4.89 2.77
C HIS A 10 -14.03 -4.20 3.50
N ILE A 11 -14.23 -2.92 3.81
CA ILE A 11 -13.32 -2.09 4.60
C ILE A 11 -14.13 -1.50 5.73
N ASP A 12 -13.68 -1.71 6.97
CA ASP A 12 -14.27 -1.08 8.14
C ASP A 12 -14.33 0.44 7.94
N PRO A 13 -15.45 1.12 8.23
CA PRO A 13 -15.57 2.56 8.01
C PRO A 13 -14.47 3.40 8.65
N GLY A 14 -13.95 3.01 9.83
CA GLY A 14 -12.84 3.68 10.49
C GLY A 14 -11.49 3.47 9.80
N MET A 15 -11.36 2.42 8.99
CA MET A 15 -10.14 2.09 8.24
C MET A 15 -10.09 2.72 6.84
N LYS A 16 -11.22 3.21 6.32
CA LYS A 16 -11.29 3.84 4.98
C LYS A 16 -10.27 4.97 4.77
N PRO A 17 -10.03 5.90 5.72
CA PRO A 17 -9.04 6.95 5.52
C PRO A 17 -7.63 6.40 5.26
N PHE A 18 -7.22 5.35 5.98
CA PHE A 18 -5.92 4.72 5.79
C PHE A 18 -5.84 3.95 4.48
N TRP A 19 -6.94 3.33 4.03
CA TRP A 19 -6.99 2.71 2.71
C TRP A 19 -6.83 3.76 1.60
N HIS A 20 -7.51 4.91 1.71
CA HIS A 20 -7.35 6.01 0.75
C HIS A 20 -5.95 6.62 0.77
N LEU A 21 -5.36 6.85 1.96
CA LEU A 21 -3.99 7.31 2.10
C LEU A 21 -2.99 6.31 1.51
N GLY A 22 -3.20 5.00 1.73
CA GLY A 22 -2.43 3.94 1.09
C GLY A 22 -2.51 3.99 -0.44
N GLY A 23 -3.71 4.24 -0.98
CA GLY A 23 -3.92 4.46 -2.41
C GLY A 23 -3.09 5.63 -2.94
N VAL A 24 -3.17 6.80 -2.29
CA VAL A 24 -2.39 7.99 -2.67
C VAL A 24 -0.88 7.76 -2.50
N ALA A 25 -0.43 7.11 -1.42
CA ALA A 25 0.98 6.79 -1.24
C ALA A 25 1.48 5.82 -2.34
N SER A 26 0.68 4.80 -2.67
CA SER A 26 1.01 3.81 -3.69
C SER A 26 1.08 4.41 -5.10
N SER A 27 0.33 5.48 -5.38
CA SER A 27 0.39 6.12 -6.69
C SER A 27 1.75 6.76 -7.01
N PHE A 28 2.58 7.06 -5.99
CA PHE A 28 3.96 7.50 -6.20
C PHE A 28 4.81 6.37 -6.81
N VAL A 29 4.65 5.14 -6.33
CA VAL A 29 5.28 3.95 -6.93
C VAL A 29 4.74 3.74 -8.33
N MET A 30 3.42 3.73 -8.50
CA MET A 30 2.81 3.52 -9.81
C MET A 30 3.33 4.53 -10.83
N LEU A 31 3.38 5.82 -10.48
CA LEU A 31 3.92 6.86 -11.36
C LEU A 31 5.39 6.62 -11.69
N LYS A 32 6.22 6.27 -10.71
CA LYS A 32 7.66 6.07 -10.89
C LYS A 32 8.00 4.85 -11.73
N GLU A 33 7.27 3.75 -11.53
CA GLU A 33 7.57 2.44 -12.13
C GLU A 33 6.76 2.16 -13.41
N SER A 34 5.87 3.09 -13.81
CA SER A 34 5.06 2.93 -15.02
C SER A 34 5.88 3.11 -16.29
N SER A 35 5.53 2.32 -17.30
CA SER A 35 5.88 2.48 -18.70
C SER A 35 4.64 2.33 -19.58
N GLU A 36 4.77 2.49 -20.89
CA GLU A 36 3.67 2.28 -21.84
C GLU A 36 3.07 0.86 -21.80
N ASN A 37 3.80 -0.12 -21.24
CA ASN A 37 3.40 -1.53 -21.19
C ASN A 37 2.92 -1.98 -19.81
N THR A 38 2.68 -1.06 -18.88
CA THR A 38 2.24 -1.39 -17.52
C THR A 38 0.94 -0.70 -17.18
N LEU A 39 0.11 -1.35 -16.36
CA LEU A 39 -1.10 -0.77 -15.79
C LEU A 39 -1.23 -1.21 -14.34
N TYR A 40 -0.81 -0.37 -13.41
CA TYR A 40 -0.89 -0.67 -11.97
C TYR A 40 -2.22 -0.25 -11.37
N ASN A 41 -2.78 -1.12 -10.52
CA ASN A 41 -3.86 -0.81 -9.59
C ASN A 41 -3.45 -1.20 -8.17
N MET A 42 -3.86 -0.45 -7.16
CA MET A 42 -3.69 -0.90 -5.77
C MET A 42 -4.76 -1.95 -5.50
N ALA A 43 -4.33 -3.20 -5.32
CA ALA A 43 -5.22 -4.29 -4.98
C ALA A 43 -5.56 -4.30 -3.49
N GLN A 44 -4.56 -4.03 -2.64
CA GLN A 44 -4.73 -4.16 -1.20
C GLN A 44 -3.75 -3.30 -0.42
N VAL A 45 -4.20 -2.76 0.71
CA VAL A 45 -3.32 -2.38 1.83
C VAL A 45 -3.23 -3.59 2.76
N VAL A 46 -2.07 -4.25 2.75
CA VAL A 46 -1.81 -5.45 3.54
C VAL A 46 -1.71 -5.11 5.02
N ASN A 47 -0.94 -4.06 5.32
CA ASN A 47 -0.75 -3.56 6.67
C ASN A 47 -0.49 -2.06 6.66
N VAL A 48 -0.88 -1.40 7.75
CA VAL A 48 -0.51 -0.01 8.03
C VAL A 48 -0.13 0.10 9.49
N THR A 49 1.04 0.66 9.74
CA THR A 49 1.51 0.97 11.09
C THR A 49 1.79 2.46 11.18
N GLN A 50 1.08 3.16 12.07
CA GLN A 50 1.40 4.53 12.40
C GLN A 50 2.68 4.57 13.24
N LEU A 51 3.61 5.44 12.85
CA LEU A 51 4.83 5.74 13.58
C LEU A 51 4.63 7.00 14.44
N GLU A 52 5.63 7.29 15.27
CA GLU A 52 5.65 8.55 16.03
C GLU A 52 5.54 9.75 15.08
N THR A 53 4.68 10.69 15.46
CA THR A 53 4.47 11.93 14.70
C THR A 53 5.70 12.81 14.82
N GLU A 54 6.14 13.38 13.71
CA GLU A 54 7.34 14.21 13.67
C GLU A 54 7.09 15.40 12.75
N ASN A 55 7.59 16.58 13.14
CA ASN A 55 7.44 17.81 12.35
C ASN A 55 5.99 18.12 11.95
N ASN A 56 5.04 17.88 12.87
CA ASN A 56 3.59 18.03 12.67
C ASN A 56 3.00 17.18 11.52
N GLN A 57 3.69 16.10 11.12
CA GLN A 57 3.20 15.18 10.10
C GLN A 57 3.00 13.79 10.71
N LEU A 58 1.84 13.19 10.40
CA LEU A 58 1.63 11.78 10.67
C LEU A 58 2.56 10.97 9.77
N ARG A 59 3.08 9.88 10.31
CA ARG A 59 4.03 8.99 9.64
C ARG A 59 3.47 7.58 9.64
N PHE A 60 3.58 6.89 8.51
CA PHE A 60 3.03 5.55 8.34
C PHE A 60 4.00 4.65 7.59
N ASN A 61 4.18 3.43 8.07
CA ASN A 61 4.67 2.34 7.28
C ASN A 61 3.48 1.62 6.64
N TYR A 62 3.45 1.58 5.32
CA TYR A 62 2.47 0.85 4.53
C TYR A 62 3.12 -0.36 3.88
N ASP A 63 2.44 -1.49 3.97
CA ASP A 63 2.67 -2.66 3.12
C ASP A 63 1.50 -2.73 2.13
N VAL A 64 1.78 -2.58 0.84
CA VAL A 64 0.75 -2.56 -0.22
C VAL A 64 1.00 -3.63 -1.27
N LEU A 65 -0.08 -4.16 -1.83
CA LEU A 65 -0.05 -5.01 -3.02
C LEU A 65 -0.59 -4.23 -4.21
N LEU A 66 0.26 -4.12 -5.23
CA LEU A 66 -0.10 -3.62 -6.55
C LEU A 66 -0.41 -4.79 -7.47
N HIS A 67 -1.48 -4.69 -8.22
CA HIS A 67 -1.74 -5.57 -9.35
C HIS A 67 -1.27 -4.86 -10.61
N GLU A 68 -0.25 -5.41 -11.26
CA GLU A 68 0.13 -5.02 -12.63
C GLU A 68 -0.76 -5.79 -13.61
N MET A 69 -1.73 -5.10 -14.17
CA MET A 69 -2.83 -5.70 -14.92
C MET A 69 -2.39 -6.29 -16.27
N VAL A 70 -1.28 -5.86 -16.86
CA VAL A 70 -0.83 -6.39 -18.16
C VAL A 70 -0.24 -7.79 -18.00
N SER A 71 0.63 -7.98 -17.02
CA SER A 71 1.30 -9.24 -16.69
C SER A 71 0.52 -10.13 -15.70
N GLN A 72 -0.52 -9.59 -15.07
CA GLN A 72 -1.31 -10.24 -14.01
C GLN A 72 -0.51 -10.53 -12.73
N GLU A 73 0.55 -9.76 -12.49
CA GLU A 73 1.40 -9.96 -11.32
C GLU A 73 0.91 -9.16 -10.11
N MET A 74 0.92 -9.81 -8.94
CA MET A 74 0.80 -9.16 -7.64
C MET A 74 2.19 -8.79 -7.11
N ILE A 75 2.43 -7.51 -6.89
CA ILE A 75 3.73 -6.95 -6.54
C ILE A 75 3.63 -6.24 -5.19
N HIS A 76 4.49 -6.64 -4.25
CA HIS A 76 4.44 -6.17 -2.88
C HIS A 76 5.45 -5.03 -2.67
N TRP A 77 4.98 -3.90 -2.17
CA TRP A 77 5.80 -2.74 -1.84
C TRP A 77 5.66 -2.34 -0.38
N LYS A 78 6.78 -1.93 0.23
CA LYS A 78 6.79 -1.19 1.50
C LYS A 78 7.01 0.28 1.23
N LEU A 79 6.23 1.11 1.91
CA LEU A 79 6.25 2.56 1.76
C LEU A 79 6.37 3.23 3.12
N LEU A 80 7.27 4.20 3.24
CA LEU A 80 7.21 5.20 4.30
C LEU A 80 6.49 6.42 3.76
N ALA A 81 5.31 6.70 4.30
CA ALA A 81 4.48 7.83 3.92
C ALA A 81 4.37 8.84 5.07
N THR A 82 4.37 10.12 4.73
CA THR A 82 4.00 11.20 5.64
C THR A 82 2.73 11.89 5.16
N TRP A 83 1.95 12.42 6.10
CA TRP A 83 0.75 13.18 5.78
C TRP A 83 0.50 14.32 6.77
N SER A 84 0.09 15.47 6.24
CA SER A 84 -0.61 16.51 7.00
C SER A 84 -1.68 17.18 6.13
N PRO A 85 -2.64 17.89 6.72
CA PRO A 85 -3.62 18.67 5.95
C PRO A 85 -2.99 19.74 5.04
N GLU A 86 -1.85 20.30 5.44
CA GLU A 86 -1.17 21.40 4.75
C GLU A 86 -0.30 20.91 3.58
N GLU A 87 0.38 19.77 3.76
CA GLU A 87 1.39 19.27 2.82
C GLU A 87 0.89 18.09 1.96
N GLY A 88 -0.27 17.52 2.30
CA GLY A 88 -0.79 16.32 1.66
C GLY A 88 0.07 15.09 1.95
N VAL A 89 0.06 14.11 1.05
CA VAL A 89 0.82 12.85 1.18
C VAL A 89 2.18 12.98 0.50
N LYS A 90 3.22 12.47 1.16
CA LYS A 90 4.55 12.26 0.55
C LYS A 90 5.01 10.82 0.82
N ALA A 91 5.53 10.15 -0.20
CA ALA A 91 6.19 8.85 -0.06
C ALA A 91 7.71 9.04 -0.21
N SER A 92 8.50 8.67 0.80
CA SER A 92 9.94 8.93 0.83
C SER A 92 10.80 7.69 0.63
N GLN A 93 10.44 6.58 1.27
CA GLN A 93 11.04 5.27 1.06
C GLN A 93 10.03 4.37 0.36
N MET A 94 10.44 3.78 -0.76
CA MET A 94 9.63 2.86 -1.55
C MET A 94 10.50 1.65 -1.87
N GLU A 95 10.20 0.52 -1.24
CA GLU A 95 10.97 -0.71 -1.34
C GLU A 95 10.12 -1.82 -1.96
N LEU A 96 10.59 -2.38 -3.07
CA LEU A 96 10.02 -3.57 -3.68
C LEU A 96 10.39 -4.78 -2.83
N LEU A 97 9.40 -5.54 -2.36
CA LEU A 97 9.64 -6.79 -1.66
C LEU A 97 9.72 -7.95 -2.66
N PRO A 98 10.70 -8.86 -2.52
CA PRO A 98 10.78 -10.04 -3.36
C PRO A 98 9.56 -10.93 -3.15
N LYS A 99 9.07 -11.53 -4.24
CA LYS A 99 8.02 -12.55 -4.17
C LYS A 99 8.56 -13.73 -3.36
N CYS A 100 7.89 -14.04 -2.24
CA CYS A 100 8.24 -15.20 -1.46
C CYS A 100 7.69 -16.47 -2.15
N HIS A 101 8.53 -17.16 -2.92
CA HIS A 101 8.13 -18.38 -3.64
C HIS A 101 7.76 -19.57 -2.72
N HIS A 102 8.06 -19.48 -1.42
CA HIS A 102 7.85 -20.56 -0.44
C HIS A 102 6.96 -20.18 0.75
N CYS A 103 6.36 -18.98 0.74
CA CYS A 103 5.43 -18.59 1.80
C CYS A 103 4.07 -19.21 1.49
N GLU A 104 3.64 -20.21 2.26
CA GLU A 104 2.26 -20.71 2.19
C GLU A 104 1.30 -19.53 2.44
N PRO A 105 0.23 -19.40 1.65
CA PRO A 105 -0.82 -18.44 1.95
C PRO A 105 -1.37 -18.75 3.35
N PRO A 106 -1.67 -17.73 4.18
CA PRO A 106 -2.28 -17.98 5.48
C PRO A 106 -3.57 -18.76 5.28
N GLN A 107 -3.64 -19.95 5.89
CA GLN A 107 -4.84 -20.77 5.89
C GLN A 107 -5.92 -20.04 6.71
N ASN A 108 -6.96 -19.55 6.03
CA ASN A 108 -8.15 -19.06 6.70
C ASN A 108 -8.96 -20.27 7.15
N HIS A 109 -9.01 -20.51 8.47
CA HIS A 109 -9.96 -21.42 9.13
C HIS A 109 -11.33 -20.77 9.26
#